data_AF-A0A1X7HTG0-F1
#
_entry.id   AF-A0A1X7HTG0-F1
#
_cell.length_a   1.000
_cell.length_b   1.000
_cell.length_c   1.000
_cell.angle_alpha   90.00
_cell.angle_beta   90.00
_cell.angle_gamma   90.00
#
_symmetry.space_group_name_H-M   'P 1'
#
loop_
_entity.id
_entity.type
_entity.pdbx_description
1 polymer ?
#
loop_
_entity_poly.entity_id
_entity_poly.type
_entity_poly.pdbx_seq_one_letter_code
_entity_poly.pdbx_strand_id
1 'polypeptide(L)'
;MKKLKRSERLVDMTQYLLSEPHTLISLTTFAERYGAAKSSISEDLAIIKEVFEDEGMGELQTLAGAAGGVKYIPKLRKDHALSFAQELCHKLQQSDRILPGGYLYMSDLLGEPSLMNEAGKIFATVFADCDIDVVMTVETKGIPLAYATAAQLNLPVVLVRRDHQVTEGSAVSINYVSGSHKSIHTMSLSRRALKERSRVLIVDDFMKAGGTIQGMVDLLAEFNAEVAGVGVLLESGAVESEERLLQDYISLARLSDVDSKSKMITVNPGNYFEK
;
A
#
# COMPACT_ATOMS: atom_id res chain seq x y z
N MET A 1 1.24 -30.00 25.49
CA MET A 1 1.12 -29.73 24.04
C MET A 1 1.85 -30.81 23.27
N LYS A 2 1.34 -31.20 22.10
CA LYS A 2 1.96 -32.21 21.23
C LYS A 2 3.21 -31.60 20.59
N LYS A 3 4.37 -32.24 20.79
CA LYS A 3 5.62 -31.85 20.12
C LYS A 3 5.48 -32.08 18.62
N LEU A 4 5.60 -31.02 17.83
CA LEU A 4 5.52 -31.11 16.38
C LEU A 4 6.84 -31.60 15.78
N LYS A 5 6.74 -32.36 14.68
CA LYS A 5 7.90 -32.69 13.84
C LYS A 5 8.41 -31.42 13.16
N ARG A 6 9.68 -31.45 12.72
CA ARG A 6 10.31 -30.29 12.04
C ARG A 6 9.52 -29.83 10.81
N SER A 7 9.09 -30.77 9.96
CA SER A 7 8.31 -30.45 8.76
C SER A 7 6.98 -29.76 9.08
N GLU A 8 6.25 -30.25 10.09
CA GLU A 8 4.99 -29.64 10.55
C GLU A 8 5.23 -28.23 11.11
N ARG A 9 6.33 -28.07 11.85
CA ARG A 9 6.72 -26.79 12.44
C ARG A 9 7.11 -25.76 11.38
N LEU A 10 7.86 -26.15 10.36
CA LEU A 10 8.22 -25.26 9.25
C LEU A 10 6.97 -24.74 8.54
N VAL A 11 6.00 -25.62 8.24
CA VAL A 11 4.74 -25.22 7.58
C VAL A 11 3.95 -24.22 8.43
N ASP A 12 3.73 -24.51 9.72
CA ASP A 12 2.99 -23.59 10.60
C ASP A 12 3.74 -22.28 10.83
N MET A 13 5.06 -22.33 11.02
CA MET A 13 5.88 -21.15 11.28
C MET A 13 5.93 -20.21 10.06
N THR A 14 6.09 -20.77 8.85
CA THR A 14 5.96 -20.01 7.60
C THR A 14 4.61 -19.33 7.52
N GLN A 15 3.51 -20.07 7.74
CA GLN A 15 2.17 -19.48 7.69
C GLN A 15 1.98 -18.39 8.75
N TYR A 16 2.48 -18.60 9.96
CA TYR A 16 2.36 -17.65 11.06
C TYR A 16 3.09 -16.33 10.75
N LEU A 17 4.31 -16.41 10.21
CA LEU A 17 5.09 -15.26 9.79
C LEU A 17 4.40 -14.49 8.65
N LEU A 18 3.86 -15.19 7.66
CA LEU A 18 3.15 -14.57 6.53
C LEU A 18 1.83 -13.91 6.96
N SER A 19 1.14 -14.44 7.98
CA SER A 19 -0.11 -13.86 8.48
C SER A 19 0.07 -12.64 9.38
N GLU A 20 1.27 -12.46 9.94
CA GLU A 20 1.58 -11.40 10.91
C GLU A 20 2.84 -10.63 10.49
N PRO A 21 2.86 -9.99 9.30
CA PRO A 21 4.01 -9.23 8.85
C PRO A 21 4.26 -8.02 9.78
N HIS A 22 5.50 -7.51 9.79
CA HIS A 22 5.96 -6.41 10.64
C HIS A 22 5.85 -6.63 12.17
N THR A 23 5.37 -7.79 12.62
CA THR A 23 5.25 -8.15 14.04
C THR A 23 6.53 -8.80 14.56
N LEU A 24 7.07 -8.29 15.68
CA LEU A 24 8.19 -8.94 16.37
C LEU A 24 7.68 -10.13 17.20
N ILE A 25 8.10 -11.33 16.83
CA ILE A 25 7.71 -12.58 17.49
C ILE A 25 8.92 -13.16 18.22
N SER A 26 8.78 -13.38 19.52
CA SER A 26 9.87 -13.92 20.33
C SER A 26 10.14 -15.41 20.02
N LEU A 27 11.41 -15.83 20.12
CA LEU A 27 11.75 -17.25 20.01
C LEU A 27 11.07 -18.10 21.09
N THR A 28 10.80 -17.51 22.26
CA THR A 28 10.08 -18.18 23.35
C THR A 28 8.65 -18.54 22.92
N THR A 29 7.97 -17.62 22.23
CA THR A 29 6.61 -17.84 21.69
C THR A 29 6.57 -19.07 20.79
N PHE A 30 7.51 -19.20 19.85
CA PHE A 30 7.59 -20.37 18.98
C PHE A 30 8.03 -21.65 19.72
N ALA A 31 8.99 -21.54 20.64
CA ALA A 31 9.45 -22.68 21.44
C ALA A 31 8.31 -23.31 22.26
N GLU A 32 7.49 -22.47 22.89
CA GLU A 32 6.30 -22.88 23.63
C GLU A 32 5.23 -23.43 22.69
N ARG A 33 4.90 -22.69 21.61
CA ARG A 33 3.91 -23.09 20.60
C ARG A 33 4.15 -24.50 20.05
N TYR A 34 5.42 -24.87 19.85
CA TYR A 34 5.79 -26.13 19.20
C TYR A 34 6.34 -27.20 20.13
N GLY A 35 6.53 -26.88 21.42
CA GLY A 35 7.19 -27.77 22.37
C GLY A 35 8.62 -28.14 21.95
N ALA A 36 9.38 -27.16 21.44
CA ALA A 36 10.72 -27.34 20.89
C ALA A 36 11.74 -26.40 21.57
N ALA A 37 13.03 -26.77 21.55
CA ALA A 37 14.09 -25.91 22.08
C ALA A 37 14.30 -24.67 21.20
N LYS A 38 14.71 -23.54 21.79
CA LYS A 38 15.00 -22.29 21.05
C LYS A 38 16.07 -22.46 19.96
N SER A 39 17.04 -23.36 20.17
CA SER A 39 18.03 -23.71 19.14
C SER A 39 17.38 -24.33 17.90
N SER A 40 16.47 -25.30 18.09
CA SER A 40 15.72 -25.89 16.99
C SER A 40 14.83 -24.88 16.26
N ILE A 41 14.20 -23.95 16.99
CA ILE A 41 13.45 -22.84 16.39
C ILE A 41 14.36 -21.97 15.54
N SER A 42 15.57 -21.65 16.02
CA SER A 42 16.53 -20.82 15.29
C SER A 42 17.01 -21.49 14.00
N GLU A 43 17.23 -22.81 14.02
CA GLU A 43 17.58 -23.58 12.81
C GLU A 43 16.45 -23.58 11.77
N ASP A 44 15.18 -23.60 12.19
CA ASP A 44 14.06 -23.52 11.27
C ASP A 44 13.88 -22.12 10.69
N LEU A 45 14.04 -21.09 11.53
CA LEU A 45 14.00 -19.70 11.10
C LEU A 45 15.12 -19.39 10.11
N ALA A 46 16.30 -20.02 10.26
CA ALA A 46 17.38 -19.90 9.29
C ALA A 46 16.97 -20.46 7.91
N ILE A 47 16.31 -21.62 7.87
CA ILE A 47 15.78 -22.19 6.63
C ILE A 47 14.72 -21.27 6.01
N ILE A 48 13.77 -20.80 6.82
CA ILE A 48 12.69 -19.91 6.33
C ILE A 48 13.28 -18.61 5.79
N LYS A 49 14.27 -18.05 6.48
CA LYS A 49 14.98 -16.85 6.04
C LYS A 49 15.62 -17.05 4.66
N GLU A 50 16.40 -18.11 4.50
CA GLU A 50 17.07 -18.45 3.24
C GLU A 50 16.05 -18.55 2.09
N VAL A 51 14.97 -19.32 2.29
CA VAL A 51 13.91 -19.46 1.28
C VAL A 51 13.20 -18.15 0.99
N PHE A 52 12.87 -17.35 2.01
CA PHE A 52 12.18 -16.07 1.82
C PHE A 52 13.02 -15.07 1.02
N GLU A 53 14.32 -15.01 1.31
CA GLU A 53 15.24 -14.07 0.67
C GLU A 53 15.57 -14.51 -0.77
N ASP A 54 15.85 -15.80 -0.99
CA ASP A 54 16.21 -16.33 -2.31
C ASP A 54 15.04 -16.27 -3.31
N GLU A 55 13.83 -16.61 -2.85
CA GLU A 55 12.62 -16.57 -3.67
C GLU A 55 12.02 -15.16 -3.76
N GLY A 56 12.61 -14.16 -3.08
CA GLY A 56 12.12 -12.78 -3.10
C GLY A 56 10.73 -12.62 -2.49
N MET A 57 10.40 -13.43 -1.47
CA MET A 57 9.14 -13.35 -0.73
C MET A 57 9.16 -12.23 0.31
N GLY A 58 10.33 -11.98 0.91
CA GLY A 58 10.57 -10.92 1.88
C GLY A 58 11.85 -11.15 2.68
N GLU A 59 12.04 -10.37 3.74
CA GLU A 59 13.18 -10.50 4.65
C GLU A 59 12.72 -11.02 6.01
N LEU A 60 13.54 -11.89 6.62
CA LEU A 60 13.33 -12.32 8.00
C LEU A 60 14.39 -11.68 8.91
N GLN A 61 14.01 -10.56 9.52
CA GLN A 61 14.89 -9.78 10.40
C GLN A 61 14.96 -10.44 11.78
N THR A 62 16.17 -10.56 12.32
CA THR A 62 16.39 -11.12 13.67
C THR A 62 16.88 -10.02 14.60
N LEU A 63 16.18 -9.86 15.73
CA LEU A 63 16.59 -8.98 16.81
C LEU A 63 17.21 -9.81 17.93
N ALA A 64 18.48 -9.54 18.26
CA ALA A 64 19.19 -10.25 19.32
C ALA A 64 18.76 -9.81 20.73
N GLY A 65 18.95 -10.68 21.72
CA GLY A 65 18.71 -10.40 23.14
C GLY A 65 17.52 -11.16 23.75
N ALA A 66 17.33 -11.00 25.07
CA ALA A 66 16.30 -11.75 25.82
C ALA A 66 14.86 -11.38 25.44
N ALA A 67 14.63 -10.12 25.05
CA ALA A 67 13.38 -9.62 24.48
C ALA A 67 13.40 -9.61 22.94
N GLY A 68 14.43 -10.22 22.34
CA GLY A 68 14.60 -10.34 20.90
C GLY A 68 13.63 -11.35 20.27
N GLY A 69 13.74 -11.50 18.96
CA GLY A 69 12.81 -12.28 18.18
C GLY A 69 13.10 -12.23 16.70
N VAL A 70 12.11 -12.62 15.92
CA VAL A 70 12.11 -12.48 14.47
C VAL A 70 10.94 -11.62 14.02
N LYS A 71 11.14 -10.91 12.93
CA LYS A 71 10.13 -10.09 12.27
C LYS A 71 10.21 -10.36 10.77
N TYR A 72 9.09 -10.74 10.19
CA TYR A 72 8.96 -10.88 8.75
C TYR A 72 8.60 -9.53 8.13
N ILE A 73 9.34 -9.12 7.12
CA ILE A 73 9.11 -7.90 6.34
C ILE A 73 8.82 -8.31 4.90
N PRO A 74 7.58 -8.15 4.40
CA PRO A 74 7.28 -8.38 3.00
C PRO A 74 8.13 -7.47 2.12
N LYS A 75 8.90 -8.08 1.22
CA LYS A 75 9.63 -7.36 0.17
C LYS A 75 9.42 -8.07 -1.15
N LEU A 76 9.32 -7.28 -2.21
CA LEU A 76 9.26 -7.75 -3.58
C LEU A 76 10.52 -7.31 -4.32
N ARG A 77 11.08 -8.20 -5.13
CA ARG A 77 12.21 -7.86 -5.99
C ARG A 77 11.80 -6.84 -7.05
N LYS A 78 12.73 -5.95 -7.41
CA LYS A 78 12.47 -4.84 -8.35
C LYS A 78 12.10 -5.33 -9.75
N ASP A 79 12.67 -6.45 -10.20
CA ASP A 79 12.34 -7.10 -11.47
C ASP A 79 10.89 -7.63 -11.50
N HIS A 80 10.44 -8.27 -10.42
CA HIS A 80 9.03 -8.67 -10.28
C HIS A 80 8.09 -7.46 -10.25
N ALA A 81 8.43 -6.42 -9.49
CA ALA A 81 7.64 -5.19 -9.45
C ALA A 81 7.54 -4.52 -10.84
N LEU A 82 8.62 -4.53 -11.61
CA LEU A 82 8.64 -4.00 -12.98
C LEU A 82 7.79 -4.84 -13.93
N SER A 83 7.86 -6.17 -13.82
CA SER A 83 7.01 -7.08 -14.60
C SER A 83 5.52 -6.83 -14.31
N PHE A 84 5.16 -6.66 -13.03
CA PHE A 84 3.81 -6.28 -12.63
C PHE A 84 3.38 -4.95 -13.26
N ALA A 85 4.23 -3.92 -13.20
CA ALA A 85 3.92 -2.61 -13.76
C ALA A 85 3.74 -2.67 -15.29
N GLN A 86 4.54 -3.46 -15.99
CA GLN A 86 4.39 -3.69 -17.43
C GLN A 86 3.07 -4.38 -17.77
N GLU A 87 2.66 -5.39 -17.00
CA GLU A 87 1.36 -6.04 -17.16
C GLU A 87 0.21 -5.06 -16.91
N LEU A 88 0.29 -4.28 -15.83
CA LEU A 88 -0.68 -3.23 -15.51
C LEU A 88 -0.79 -2.21 -16.66
N CYS A 89 0.34 -1.74 -17.20
CA CYS A 89 0.37 -0.86 -18.36
C CYS A 89 -0.31 -1.50 -19.56
N HIS A 90 -0.02 -2.78 -19.85
CA HIS A 90 -0.67 -3.50 -20.95
C HIS A 90 -2.19 -3.57 -20.78
N LYS A 91 -2.68 -3.91 -19.58
CA LYS A 91 -4.12 -3.91 -19.27
C LYS A 91 -4.71 -2.51 -19.45
N LEU A 92 -4.07 -1.47 -18.92
CA LEU A 92 -4.56 -0.08 -19.01
C LEU A 92 -4.60 0.48 -20.44
N GLN A 93 -3.77 -0.04 -21.36
CA GLN A 93 -3.73 0.40 -22.75
C GLN A 93 -4.85 -0.17 -23.64
N GLN A 94 -5.77 -0.97 -23.08
CA GLN A 94 -6.90 -1.50 -23.84
C GLN A 94 -7.87 -0.38 -24.24
N SER A 95 -8.16 -0.28 -25.55
CA SER A 95 -8.92 0.85 -26.13
C SER A 95 -10.36 1.02 -25.64
N ASP A 96 -10.98 -0.06 -25.13
CA ASP A 96 -12.33 -0.06 -24.55
C ASP A 96 -12.39 0.61 -23.17
N ARG A 97 -11.23 0.96 -22.59
CA ARG A 97 -11.13 1.70 -21.32
C ARG A 97 -11.33 3.20 -21.48
N ILE A 98 -11.28 3.76 -22.69
CA ILE A 98 -11.40 5.21 -22.89
C ILE A 98 -12.81 5.68 -22.54
N LEU A 99 -12.89 6.63 -21.60
CA LEU A 99 -14.12 7.31 -21.20
C LEU A 99 -14.10 8.80 -21.64
N PRO A 100 -15.27 9.44 -21.78
CA PRO A 100 -15.35 10.87 -22.11
C PRO A 100 -14.58 11.73 -21.11
N GLY A 101 -13.83 12.73 -21.60
CA GLY A 101 -13.05 13.63 -20.74
C GLY A 101 -11.64 13.15 -20.42
N GLY A 102 -11.14 12.13 -21.12
CA GLY A 102 -9.77 11.61 -20.95
C GLY A 102 -9.60 10.70 -19.73
N TYR A 103 -10.70 10.14 -19.23
CA TYR A 103 -10.66 9.17 -18.13
C TYR A 103 -10.49 7.75 -18.66
N LEU A 104 -9.97 6.87 -17.80
CA LEU A 104 -9.90 5.44 -18.05
C LEU A 104 -10.87 4.68 -17.14
N TYR A 105 -11.51 3.67 -17.71
CA TYR A 105 -12.23 2.67 -16.94
C TYR A 105 -11.23 1.72 -16.27
N MET A 106 -11.18 1.77 -14.94
CA MET A 106 -10.28 0.96 -14.11
C MET A 106 -11.03 0.10 -13.08
N SER A 107 -12.36 0.15 -13.04
CA SER A 107 -13.13 -0.46 -11.95
C SER A 107 -12.98 -1.99 -11.89
N ASP A 108 -12.79 -2.63 -13.05
CA ASP A 108 -12.48 -4.07 -13.16
C ASP A 108 -11.11 -4.39 -12.55
N LEU A 109 -10.09 -3.58 -12.87
CA LEU A 109 -8.72 -3.76 -12.36
C LEU A 109 -8.64 -3.53 -10.85
N LEU A 110 -9.31 -2.48 -10.35
CA LEU A 110 -9.39 -2.20 -8.92
C LEU A 110 -10.21 -3.23 -8.15
N GLY A 111 -11.07 -3.99 -8.85
CA GLY A 111 -11.83 -5.10 -8.30
C GLY A 111 -11.09 -6.43 -8.32
N GLU A 112 -9.91 -6.52 -8.95
CA GLU A 112 -9.14 -7.76 -9.10
C GLU A 112 -8.22 -7.97 -7.86
N PRO A 113 -8.50 -8.94 -6.97
CA PRO A 113 -7.74 -9.08 -5.72
C PRO A 113 -6.26 -9.42 -5.93
N SER A 114 -5.93 -10.22 -6.95
CA SER A 114 -4.54 -10.53 -7.33
C SER A 114 -3.75 -9.26 -7.65
N LEU A 115 -4.33 -8.38 -8.47
CA LEU A 115 -3.69 -7.14 -8.89
C LEU A 115 -3.51 -6.18 -7.70
N MET A 116 -4.55 -6.02 -6.87
CA MET A 116 -4.48 -5.16 -5.67
C MET A 116 -3.49 -5.69 -4.64
N ASN A 117 -3.44 -7.00 -4.41
CA ASN A 117 -2.50 -7.61 -3.46
C ASN A 117 -1.04 -7.42 -3.89
N GLU A 118 -0.74 -7.61 -5.19
CA GLU A 118 0.59 -7.35 -5.73
C GLU A 118 0.96 -5.86 -5.64
N ALA A 119 0.07 -4.95 -6.05
CA ALA A 119 0.29 -3.51 -5.91
C ALA A 119 0.51 -3.11 -4.43
N GLY A 120 -0.29 -3.66 -3.52
CA GLY A 120 -0.14 -3.45 -2.09
C GLY A 120 1.18 -3.97 -1.53
N LYS A 121 1.66 -5.12 -2.01
CA LYS A 121 2.97 -5.66 -1.65
C LYS A 121 4.11 -4.79 -2.19
N ILE A 122 3.98 -4.22 -3.39
CA ILE A 122 4.94 -3.25 -3.92
C ILE A 122 4.99 -2.02 -3.04
N PHE A 123 3.85 -1.40 -2.69
CA PHE A 123 3.86 -0.25 -1.79
C PHE A 123 4.41 -0.59 -0.41
N ALA A 124 4.05 -1.73 0.17
CA ALA A 124 4.63 -2.16 1.44
C ALA A 124 6.15 -2.34 1.36
N THR A 125 6.67 -2.83 0.22
CA THR A 125 8.12 -2.92 -0.03
C THR A 125 8.77 -1.55 -0.09
N VAL A 126 8.16 -0.62 -0.84
CA VAL A 126 8.66 0.75 -1.03
C VAL A 126 8.75 1.50 0.29
N PHE A 127 7.74 1.33 1.15
CA PHE A 127 7.60 2.05 2.40
C PHE A 127 7.98 1.20 3.62
N ALA A 128 8.65 0.06 3.44
CA ALA A 128 8.97 -0.89 4.52
C ALA A 128 9.82 -0.28 5.65
N ASP A 129 10.70 0.65 5.28
CA ASP A 129 11.62 1.34 6.19
C ASP A 129 11.07 2.70 6.67
N CYS A 130 9.87 3.08 6.22
CA CYS A 130 9.17 4.25 6.72
C CYS A 130 8.43 3.89 8.01
N ASP A 131 8.50 4.78 9.00
CA ASP A 131 7.65 4.62 10.16
C ASP A 131 6.21 5.06 9.83
N ILE A 132 5.28 4.10 9.79
CA ILE A 132 3.88 4.33 9.43
C ILE A 132 2.99 3.73 10.52
N ASP A 133 1.97 4.48 10.94
CA ASP A 133 1.01 4.05 11.96
C ASP A 133 -0.34 3.64 11.35
N VAL A 134 -0.65 4.14 10.15
CA VAL A 134 -1.96 3.96 9.49
C VAL A 134 -1.87 4.23 7.99
N VAL A 135 -2.66 3.49 7.20
CA VAL A 135 -2.87 3.76 5.77
C VAL A 135 -4.16 4.56 5.59
N MET A 136 -4.12 5.62 4.78
CA MET A 136 -5.27 6.48 4.50
C MET A 136 -5.60 6.49 3.01
N THR A 137 -6.89 6.49 2.68
CA THR A 137 -7.40 6.76 1.33
C THR A 137 -8.71 7.54 1.42
N VAL A 138 -9.11 8.18 0.33
CA VAL A 138 -10.47 8.69 0.16
C VAL A 138 -11.36 7.61 -0.47
N GLU A 139 -12.64 7.62 -0.15
CA GLU A 139 -13.60 6.75 -0.82
C GLU A 139 -13.78 7.11 -2.32
N THR A 140 -14.11 6.16 -3.19
CA THR A 140 -14.34 4.72 -2.93
C THR A 140 -13.28 3.84 -3.60
N LYS A 141 -12.69 4.30 -4.70
CA LYS A 141 -11.89 3.49 -5.62
C LYS A 141 -10.52 3.09 -5.07
N GLY A 142 -9.89 3.93 -4.24
CA GLY A 142 -8.63 3.61 -3.57
C GLY A 142 -8.73 2.60 -2.42
N ILE A 143 -9.95 2.26 -1.95
CA ILE A 143 -10.16 1.38 -0.77
C ILE A 143 -9.51 0.00 -0.93
N PRO A 144 -9.71 -0.75 -2.03
CA PRO A 144 -9.10 -2.07 -2.18
C PRO A 144 -7.58 -2.03 -2.10
N LEU A 145 -6.96 -1.02 -2.73
CA LEU A 145 -5.52 -0.83 -2.74
C LEU A 145 -4.97 -0.44 -1.37
N ALA A 146 -5.67 0.43 -0.64
CA ALA A 146 -5.32 0.81 0.71
C ALA A 146 -5.33 -0.39 1.66
N TYR A 147 -6.37 -1.24 1.60
CA TYR A 147 -6.44 -2.47 2.39
C TYR A 147 -5.37 -3.49 2.00
N ALA A 148 -5.11 -3.66 0.70
CA ALA A 148 -4.06 -4.56 0.23
C ALA A 148 -2.67 -4.11 0.73
N THR A 149 -2.39 -2.81 0.71
CA THR A 149 -1.15 -2.23 1.24
C THR A 149 -1.06 -2.38 2.76
N ALA A 150 -2.14 -2.02 3.47
CA ALA A 150 -2.19 -2.07 4.92
C ALA A 150 -2.07 -3.49 5.48
N ALA A 151 -2.62 -4.49 4.79
CA ALA A 151 -2.48 -5.89 5.16
C ALA A 151 -1.02 -6.36 5.11
N GLN A 152 -0.25 -5.91 4.12
CA GLN A 152 1.17 -6.24 4.02
C GLN A 152 2.01 -5.50 5.07
N LEU A 153 1.64 -4.26 5.41
CA LEU A 153 2.31 -3.49 6.48
C LEU A 153 1.84 -3.87 7.90
N ASN A 154 0.77 -4.67 8.02
CA ASN A 154 0.07 -4.95 9.27
C ASN A 154 -0.41 -3.70 10.02
N LEU A 155 -1.06 -2.79 9.29
CA LEU A 155 -1.54 -1.50 9.81
C LEU A 155 -3.06 -1.33 9.65
N PRO A 156 -3.70 -0.47 10.46
CA PRO A 156 -5.09 -0.09 10.25
C PRO A 156 -5.26 0.77 8.99
N VAL A 157 -6.50 0.81 8.47
CA VAL A 157 -6.92 1.69 7.38
C VAL A 157 -7.88 2.75 7.90
N VAL A 158 -7.67 4.00 7.48
CA VAL A 158 -8.56 5.13 7.70
C VAL A 158 -9.16 5.59 6.38
N LEU A 159 -10.47 5.78 6.37
CA LEU A 159 -11.22 6.17 5.17
C LEU A 159 -11.72 7.60 5.32
N VAL A 160 -11.23 8.46 4.43
CA VAL A 160 -11.75 9.82 4.27
C VAL A 160 -13.04 9.78 3.45
N ARG A 161 -14.06 10.48 3.94
CA ARG A 161 -15.39 10.56 3.32
C ARG A 161 -15.50 11.80 2.43
N ARG A 162 -16.27 11.73 1.35
CA ARG A 162 -16.60 12.89 0.51
C ARG A 162 -17.71 13.75 1.11
N ASP A 163 -18.55 13.15 1.92
CA ASP A 163 -19.63 13.83 2.62
C ASP A 163 -19.60 13.50 4.11
N HIS A 164 -19.99 14.48 4.95
CA HIS A 164 -20.09 14.24 6.38
C HIS A 164 -21.25 13.29 6.69
N GLN A 165 -20.96 12.20 7.43
CA GLN A 165 -21.99 11.32 7.96
C GLN A 165 -22.24 11.59 9.44
N VAL A 166 -23.49 11.90 9.79
CA VAL A 166 -23.91 12.20 11.17
C VAL A 166 -23.59 11.05 12.14
N THR A 167 -23.60 9.81 11.65
CA THR A 167 -23.25 8.60 12.41
C THR A 167 -21.79 8.59 12.89
N GLU A 168 -20.92 9.37 12.26
CA GLU A 168 -19.49 9.47 12.59
C GLU A 168 -19.17 10.55 13.63
N GLY A 169 -20.16 11.29 14.13
CA GLY A 169 -19.99 12.24 15.25
C GLY A 169 -19.16 13.47 14.87
N SER A 170 -18.33 13.99 15.78
CA SER A 170 -17.48 15.16 15.47
C SER A 170 -16.48 14.83 14.36
N ALA A 171 -16.46 15.66 13.31
CA ALA A 171 -15.60 15.49 12.16
C ALA A 171 -14.87 16.80 11.84
N VAL A 172 -13.71 16.66 11.23
CA VAL A 172 -13.01 17.73 10.53
C VAL A 172 -13.40 17.65 9.06
N SER A 173 -13.70 18.79 8.45
CA SER A 173 -14.03 18.90 7.03
C SER A 173 -13.17 19.96 6.39
N ILE A 174 -12.68 19.67 5.19
CA ILE A 174 -11.93 20.62 4.37
C ILE A 174 -12.52 20.66 2.96
N ASN A 175 -12.24 21.75 2.25
CA ASN A 175 -12.59 21.89 0.84
C ASN A 175 -11.34 21.76 -0.02
N TYR A 176 -11.46 21.05 -1.14
CA TYR A 176 -10.38 20.84 -2.09
C TYR A 176 -10.89 20.92 -3.52
N VAL A 177 -9.99 21.15 -4.47
CA VAL A 177 -10.33 21.16 -5.90
C VAL A 177 -9.97 19.81 -6.50
N SER A 178 -10.97 19.08 -6.97
CA SER A 178 -10.72 17.82 -7.67
C SER A 178 -10.17 18.09 -9.07
N GLY A 179 -9.01 17.50 -9.40
CA GLY A 179 -8.42 17.60 -10.74
C GLY A 179 -9.30 16.97 -11.83
N SER A 180 -10.23 16.09 -11.44
CA SER A 180 -11.19 15.48 -12.36
C SER A 180 -12.28 16.49 -12.75
N HIS A 181 -12.97 17.07 -11.76
CA HIS A 181 -14.17 17.86 -12.03
C HIS A 181 -13.94 19.37 -12.09
N LYS A 182 -12.72 19.85 -11.76
CA LYS A 182 -12.41 21.30 -11.60
C LYS A 182 -13.45 22.04 -10.75
N SER A 183 -14.03 21.32 -9.79
CA SER A 183 -15.05 21.80 -8.86
C SER A 183 -14.54 21.64 -7.43
N ILE A 184 -15.09 22.48 -6.55
CA ILE A 184 -14.84 22.40 -5.12
C ILE A 184 -15.63 21.22 -4.59
N HIS A 185 -14.93 20.30 -3.93
CA HIS A 185 -15.50 19.20 -3.17
C HIS A 185 -15.11 19.34 -1.71
N THR A 186 -15.91 18.76 -0.84
CA THR A 186 -15.56 18.61 0.56
C THR A 186 -15.02 17.20 0.79
N MET A 187 -14.14 17.06 1.76
CA MET A 187 -13.84 15.76 2.36
C MET A 187 -13.84 15.90 3.87
N SER A 188 -14.17 14.82 4.56
CA SER A 188 -14.29 14.82 6.02
C SER A 188 -13.76 13.54 6.65
N LEU A 189 -13.26 13.69 7.87
CA LEU A 189 -12.77 12.60 8.70
C LEU A 189 -13.21 12.80 10.14
N SER A 190 -13.76 11.75 10.74
CA SER A 190 -14.13 11.77 12.15
C SER A 190 -12.92 11.98 13.06
N ARG A 191 -13.05 12.82 14.10
CA ARG A 191 -11.96 13.09 15.05
C ARG A 191 -11.46 11.85 15.80
N ARG A 192 -12.29 10.80 15.88
CA ARG A 192 -11.95 9.50 16.49
C ARG A 192 -11.33 8.50 15.52
N ALA A 193 -11.36 8.78 14.21
CA ALA A 193 -10.87 7.85 13.19
C ALA A 193 -9.34 7.86 13.11
N LEU A 194 -8.69 8.96 13.46
CA LEU A 194 -7.24 9.13 13.41
C LEU A 194 -6.72 9.66 14.74
N LYS A 195 -5.64 9.06 15.25
CA LYS A 195 -4.96 9.58 16.44
C LYS A 195 -4.12 10.80 16.05
N GLU A 196 -4.03 11.76 16.95
CA GLU A 196 -3.14 12.90 16.73
C GLU A 196 -1.70 12.45 16.55
N ARG A 197 -0.93 13.14 15.71
CA ARG A 197 0.49 12.85 15.43
C ARG A 197 0.77 11.48 14.83
N SER A 198 -0.24 10.81 14.28
CA SER A 198 -0.03 9.60 13.48
C SER A 198 0.77 9.91 12.22
N ARG A 199 1.65 8.98 11.85
CA ARG A 199 2.38 8.97 10.58
C ARG A 199 1.57 8.17 9.56
N VAL A 200 1.16 8.84 8.49
CA VAL A 200 0.13 8.35 7.58
C VAL A 200 0.71 8.07 6.20
N LEU A 201 0.52 6.85 5.72
CA LEU A 201 0.75 6.50 4.32
C LEU A 201 -0.55 6.75 3.55
N ILE A 202 -0.53 7.70 2.61
CA ILE A 202 -1.67 7.94 1.73
C ILE A 202 -1.57 7.01 0.52
N VAL A 203 -2.67 6.35 0.18
CA VAL A 203 -2.79 5.50 -1.01
C VAL A 203 -4.01 5.94 -1.83
N ASP A 204 -3.86 6.07 -3.15
CA ASP A 204 -4.97 6.44 -4.05
C ASP A 204 -4.91 5.69 -5.40
N ASP A 205 -6.04 5.54 -6.07
CA ASP A 205 -6.10 4.80 -7.34
C ASP A 205 -5.59 5.62 -8.54
N PHE A 206 -5.92 6.91 -8.59
CA PHE A 206 -5.54 7.75 -9.71
C PHE A 206 -5.24 9.19 -9.30
N MET A 207 -4.02 9.64 -9.59
CA MET A 207 -3.60 11.01 -9.36
C MET A 207 -3.51 11.79 -10.67
N LYS A 208 -4.40 12.78 -10.85
CA LYS A 208 -4.34 13.71 -11.98
C LYS A 208 -3.45 14.92 -11.70
N ALA A 209 -3.97 15.93 -10.99
CA ALA A 209 -3.22 17.12 -10.58
C ALA A 209 -2.77 17.09 -9.11
N GLY A 210 -3.17 16.05 -8.35
CA GLY A 210 -2.84 15.91 -6.92
C GLY A 210 -3.83 16.56 -5.95
N GLY A 211 -4.85 17.29 -6.41
CA GLY A 211 -5.75 18.04 -5.51
C GLY A 211 -6.50 17.22 -4.46
N THR A 212 -6.87 15.98 -4.77
CA THR A 212 -7.47 15.05 -3.80
C THR A 212 -6.46 14.67 -2.71
N ILE A 213 -5.23 14.36 -3.10
CA ILE A 213 -4.17 13.99 -2.15
C ILE A 213 -3.78 15.21 -1.31
N GLN A 214 -3.64 16.39 -1.93
CA GLN A 214 -3.41 17.64 -1.20
C GLN A 214 -4.52 17.91 -0.18
N GLY A 215 -5.79 17.67 -0.53
CA GLY A 215 -6.87 17.71 0.44
C GLY A 215 -6.64 16.75 1.60
N MET A 216 -6.25 15.49 1.35
CA MET A 216 -5.93 14.58 2.46
C MET A 216 -4.75 15.08 3.31
N VAL A 217 -3.73 15.69 2.72
CA VAL A 217 -2.60 16.32 3.44
C VAL A 217 -3.10 17.47 4.33
N ASP A 218 -3.93 18.37 3.80
CA ASP A 218 -4.50 19.49 4.55
C ASP A 218 -5.41 18.99 5.69
N LEU A 219 -6.17 17.92 5.45
CA LEU A 219 -6.99 17.27 6.46
C LEU A 219 -6.15 16.65 7.58
N LEU A 220 -4.99 16.06 7.26
CA LEU A 220 -4.06 15.51 8.25
C LEU A 220 -3.44 16.60 9.15
N ALA A 221 -3.21 17.81 8.62
CA ALA A 221 -2.70 18.92 9.40
C ALA A 221 -3.63 19.29 10.58
N GLU A 222 -4.95 19.17 10.40
CA GLU A 222 -5.95 19.39 11.46
C GLU A 222 -5.91 18.36 12.61
N PHE A 223 -5.23 17.23 12.40
CA PHE A 223 -4.95 16.21 13.41
C PHE A 223 -3.50 16.28 13.94
N ASN A 224 -2.72 17.29 13.52
CA ASN A 224 -1.27 17.35 13.71
C ASN A 224 -0.57 16.05 13.26
N ALA A 225 -1.11 15.38 12.25
CA ALA A 225 -0.59 14.13 11.71
C ALA A 225 0.45 14.42 10.60
N GLU A 226 1.35 13.47 10.39
CA GLU A 226 2.44 13.60 9.43
C GLU A 226 2.21 12.68 8.23
N VAL A 227 2.57 13.15 7.04
CA VAL A 227 2.53 12.32 5.83
C VAL A 227 3.84 11.55 5.74
N ALA A 228 3.77 10.23 5.97
CA ALA A 228 4.94 9.34 5.90
C ALA A 228 5.30 8.97 4.45
N GLY A 229 4.33 9.02 3.55
CA GLY A 229 4.50 8.74 2.14
C GLY A 229 3.19 8.80 1.37
N VAL A 230 3.30 8.81 0.05
CA VAL A 230 2.16 8.79 -0.87
C VAL A 230 2.41 7.76 -1.97
N GLY A 231 1.51 6.79 -2.11
CA GLY A 231 1.52 5.78 -3.16
C GLY A 231 0.29 5.90 -4.06
N VAL A 232 0.47 5.93 -5.38
CA VAL A 232 -0.64 6.01 -6.35
C VAL A 232 -0.51 4.92 -7.40
N LEU A 233 -1.60 4.24 -7.73
CA LEU A 233 -1.54 3.16 -8.73
C LEU A 233 -1.23 3.74 -10.12
N LEU A 234 -1.97 4.77 -10.51
CA LEU A 234 -1.81 5.47 -11.79
C LEU A 234 -1.65 6.98 -11.56
N GLU A 235 -0.65 7.59 -12.18
CA GLU A 235 -0.53 9.05 -12.27
C GLU A 235 -0.83 9.55 -13.69
N SER A 236 -1.24 10.82 -13.82
CA SER A 236 -1.37 11.49 -15.11
C SER A 236 -0.07 12.20 -15.49
N GLY A 237 0.44 11.89 -16.67
CA GLY A 237 1.56 12.59 -17.33
C GLY A 237 1.13 13.84 -18.11
N ALA A 238 -0.18 14.10 -18.23
CA ALA A 238 -0.70 15.27 -18.96
C ALA A 238 -0.67 16.58 -18.14
N VAL A 239 -0.31 16.50 -16.85
CA VAL A 239 -0.12 17.66 -15.98
C VAL A 239 1.37 17.90 -15.82
N GLU A 240 1.81 19.08 -16.26
CA GLU A 240 3.20 19.53 -16.14
C GLU A 240 3.66 19.48 -14.68
N SER A 241 4.94 19.16 -14.45
CA SER A 241 5.45 18.96 -13.09
C SER A 241 5.33 20.19 -12.20
N GLU A 242 5.36 21.40 -12.78
CA GLU A 242 5.21 22.68 -12.07
C GLU A 242 3.77 22.96 -11.63
N GLU A 243 2.79 22.37 -12.31
CA GLU A 243 1.37 22.51 -12.00
C GLU A 243 0.87 21.46 -11.00
N ARG A 244 1.71 20.47 -10.66
CA ARG A 244 1.37 19.42 -9.69
C ARG A 244 1.42 19.97 -8.28
N LEU A 245 0.37 19.66 -7.52
CA LEU A 245 0.24 20.07 -6.12
C LEU A 245 1.10 19.23 -5.15
N LEU A 246 1.63 18.11 -5.63
CA LEU A 246 2.45 17.18 -4.84
C LEU A 246 3.60 16.64 -5.70
N GLN A 247 4.81 16.64 -5.14
CA GLN A 247 6.02 16.13 -5.81
C GLN A 247 6.56 14.84 -5.18
N ASP A 248 6.41 14.68 -3.87
CA ASP A 248 6.92 13.52 -3.13
C ASP A 248 5.87 12.40 -3.08
N TYR A 249 5.80 11.61 -4.15
CA TYR A 249 4.95 10.43 -4.23
C TYR A 249 5.59 9.32 -5.08
N ILE A 250 5.05 8.12 -4.96
CA ILE A 250 5.44 6.95 -5.73
C ILE A 250 4.27 6.50 -6.60
N SER A 251 4.50 6.32 -7.90
CA SER A 251 3.52 5.80 -8.86
C SER A 251 3.97 4.46 -9.46
N LEU A 252 3.01 3.54 -9.68
CA LEU A 252 3.29 2.26 -10.34
C LEU A 252 3.13 2.34 -11.87
N ALA A 253 2.20 3.16 -12.34
CA ALA A 253 1.99 3.44 -13.76
C ALA A 253 1.79 4.94 -14.01
N ARG A 254 2.15 5.40 -15.21
CA ARG A 254 1.99 6.77 -15.70
C ARG A 254 1.21 6.78 -17.00
N LEU A 255 0.04 7.39 -16.99
CA LEU A 255 -0.78 7.67 -18.17
C LEU A 255 -0.17 8.84 -18.94
N SER A 256 0.55 8.55 -20.01
CA SER A 256 1.30 9.57 -20.77
C SER A 256 0.43 10.29 -21.78
N ASP A 257 -0.44 9.58 -22.49
CA ASP A 257 -1.35 10.17 -23.49
C ASP A 257 -2.64 9.36 -23.65
N VAL A 258 -3.73 10.04 -24.00
CA VAL A 258 -5.03 9.44 -24.34
C VAL A 258 -5.60 10.17 -25.55
N ASP A 259 -5.50 9.53 -26.71
CA ASP A 259 -6.12 10.02 -27.94
C ASP A 259 -7.47 9.32 -28.16
N SER A 260 -8.53 10.03 -27.80
CA SER A 260 -9.92 9.57 -28.01
C SER A 260 -10.30 9.39 -29.48
N LYS A 261 -9.62 10.05 -30.43
CA LYS A 261 -9.90 9.93 -31.87
C LYS A 261 -9.27 8.68 -32.46
N SER A 262 -7.99 8.44 -32.18
CA SER A 262 -7.28 7.23 -32.63
C SER A 262 -7.53 6.01 -31.74
N LYS A 263 -8.22 6.20 -30.61
CA LYS A 263 -8.45 5.19 -29.56
C LYS A 263 -7.14 4.60 -29.02
N MET A 264 -6.10 5.43 -28.95
CA MET A 264 -4.81 5.04 -28.40
C MET A 264 -4.65 5.56 -26.98
N ILE A 265 -4.13 4.70 -26.11
CA ILE A 265 -3.74 5.02 -24.75
C ILE A 265 -2.26 4.68 -24.65
N THR A 266 -1.45 5.60 -24.13
CA THR A 266 -0.03 5.37 -23.85
C THR A 266 0.16 5.34 -22.35
N VAL A 267 0.58 4.20 -21.81
CA VAL A 267 0.87 4.02 -20.39
C VAL A 267 2.27 3.43 -20.23
N ASN A 268 3.07 4.06 -19.37
CA ASN A 268 4.43 3.63 -19.05
C ASN A 268 4.52 3.27 -17.57
N PRO A 269 5.52 2.48 -17.14
CA PRO A 269 5.82 2.31 -15.72
C PRO A 269 5.98 3.67 -15.03
N GLY A 270 5.51 3.77 -13.79
CA GLY A 270 5.54 5.00 -13.01
C GLY A 270 6.94 5.35 -12.48
N ASN A 271 6.98 6.42 -11.68
CA ASN A 271 8.23 7.00 -11.18
C ASN A 271 9.02 6.08 -10.23
N TYR A 272 8.39 5.02 -9.70
CA TYR A 272 9.07 4.01 -8.89
C TYR A 272 10.21 3.33 -9.66
N PHE A 273 10.05 3.20 -10.98
CA PHE A 273 10.97 2.48 -11.86
C PHE A 273 11.96 3.39 -12.59
N GLU A 274 11.83 4.71 -12.45
CA GLU A 274 12.73 5.70 -13.05
C GLU A 274 14.01 5.92 -12.22
N LYS A 275 14.03 5.43 -10.97
CA LYS A 275 15.13 5.57 -10.00
C LYS A 275 16.04 4.35 -9.96
#